data_AF-J3FD85-F1
#
_entry.id   AF-J3FD85-F1
#
_cell.length_a   1.000
_cell.length_b   1.000
_cell.length_c   1.000
_cell.angle_alpha   90.00
_cell.angle_beta   90.00
_cell.angle_gamma   90.00
#
_symmetry.space_group_name_H-M   'P 1'
#
loop_
_entity.id
_entity.type
_entity.pdbx_description
1 polymer ?
#
loop_
_entity_poly.entity_id
_entity_poly.type
_entity_poly.pdbx_seq_one_letter_code
_entity_poly.pdbx_strand_id
1 'polypeptide(L)'
;MRLLLAMLLMFSSYTFASCGNIDDHDQRAYCNARESGSSCGNIDNHDLRASCNAELGGSSCGNIDDHDQRAYCNAKKSGSSCGNIDNHDLRARCNAEQGNSSCGNIDDHDQRAYCNATTGGSSCGNIDNHDLRTRCEALKR
;
A
#
# COMPACT_ATOMS: atom_id res chain seq x y z
N MET A 1 -48.01 2.78 -3.32
CA MET A 1 -46.82 2.00 -3.71
C MET A 1 -45.80 2.81 -4.52
N ARG A 2 -45.56 4.09 -4.22
CA ARG A 2 -44.49 4.88 -4.88
C ARG A 2 -43.37 5.29 -3.92
N LEU A 3 -43.65 5.33 -2.61
CA LEU A 3 -42.69 5.67 -1.56
C LEU A 3 -41.69 4.54 -1.24
N LEU A 4 -42.05 3.28 -1.50
CA LEU A 4 -41.16 2.12 -1.26
C LEU A 4 -40.04 2.00 -2.31
N LEU A 5 -40.27 2.44 -3.56
CA LEU A 5 -39.22 2.46 -4.59
C LEU A 5 -38.18 3.56 -4.36
N ALA A 6 -38.56 4.67 -3.73
CA ALA A 6 -37.63 5.77 -3.43
C ALA A 6 -36.67 5.44 -2.27
N MET A 7 -37.10 4.64 -1.29
CA MET A 7 -36.20 4.20 -0.20
C MET A 7 -35.16 3.17 -0.66
N LEU A 8 -35.48 2.33 -1.66
CA LEU A 8 -34.54 1.30 -2.14
C LEU A 8 -33.38 1.88 -2.96
N LEU A 9 -33.56 3.06 -3.57
CA LEU A 9 -32.50 3.78 -4.29
C LEU A 9 -31.52 4.52 -3.35
N MET A 10 -31.86 4.68 -2.07
CA MET A 10 -30.98 5.28 -1.05
C MET A 10 -29.92 4.31 -0.54
N PHE A 11 -30.05 3.00 -0.84
CA PHE A 11 -28.98 2.01 -0.74
C PHE A 11 -28.18 1.95 -2.04
N SER A 12 -27.92 3.12 -2.62
CA SER A 12 -26.93 3.30 -3.68
C SER A 12 -25.66 2.61 -3.22
N SER A 13 -25.27 1.60 -3.97
CA SER A 13 -24.11 0.76 -3.79
C SER A 13 -22.88 1.60 -3.47
N TYR A 14 -22.57 1.73 -2.18
CA TYR A 14 -21.22 2.01 -1.74
C TYR A 14 -20.42 0.80 -2.20
N THR A 15 -19.83 0.87 -3.39
CA THR A 15 -18.75 -0.05 -3.74
C THR A 15 -17.63 0.31 -2.78
N PHE A 16 -17.64 -0.32 -1.61
CA PHE A 16 -16.54 -0.25 -0.67
C PHE A 16 -15.30 -0.66 -1.46
N ALA A 17 -14.38 0.27 -1.72
CA ALA A 17 -13.04 -0.01 -2.24
C ALA A 17 -12.46 -1.20 -1.45
N SER A 18 -12.50 -2.39 -2.03
CA SER A 18 -12.01 -3.61 -1.42
C SER A 18 -10.74 -3.98 -2.17
N CYS A 19 -9.79 -4.62 -1.48
CA CYS A 19 -8.66 -5.25 -2.15
C CYS A 19 -9.08 -6.16 -3.32
N GLY A 20 -10.31 -6.69 -3.33
CA GLY A 20 -10.88 -7.46 -4.44
C GLY A 20 -10.97 -6.73 -5.79
N ASN A 21 -10.92 -5.39 -5.81
CA ASN A 21 -10.93 -4.59 -7.04
C ASN A 21 -9.53 -4.26 -7.57
N ILE A 22 -8.46 -4.80 -6.98
CA ILE A 22 -7.10 -4.66 -7.51
C ILE A 22 -6.93 -5.71 -8.62
N ASP A 23 -6.52 -5.31 -9.82
CA ASP A 23 -6.37 -6.20 -10.97
C ASP A 23 -5.13 -7.10 -10.81
N ASP A 24 -3.99 -6.52 -10.42
CA ASP A 24 -2.76 -7.24 -10.13
C ASP A 24 -2.94 -8.27 -9.00
N HIS A 25 -2.67 -9.54 -9.32
CA HIS A 25 -2.88 -10.67 -8.40
C HIS A 25 -2.07 -10.53 -7.11
N ASP A 26 -0.81 -10.17 -7.24
CA ASP A 26 0.15 -10.10 -6.14
C ASP A 26 -0.15 -8.92 -5.22
N GLN A 27 -0.50 -7.76 -5.79
CA GLN A 27 -0.94 -6.58 -5.06
C GLN A 27 -2.28 -6.83 -4.36
N ARG A 28 -3.22 -7.52 -5.02
CA ARG A 28 -4.49 -7.94 -4.41
C ARG A 28 -4.26 -8.87 -3.23
N ALA A 29 -3.42 -9.89 -3.38
CA ALA A 29 -3.08 -10.83 -2.33
C ALA A 29 -2.40 -10.13 -1.14
N TYR A 30 -1.43 -9.25 -1.41
CA TYR A 30 -0.78 -8.43 -0.39
C TYR A 30 -1.77 -7.52 0.35
N CYS A 31 -2.66 -6.86 -0.38
CA CYS A 31 -3.69 -6.00 0.20
C CYS A 31 -4.64 -6.80 1.11
N ASN A 32 -5.13 -7.95 0.64
CA ASN A 32 -5.98 -8.86 1.43
C ASN A 32 -5.27 -9.34 2.71
N ALA A 33 -3.99 -9.69 2.62
CA ALA A 33 -3.19 -10.09 3.77
C ALA A 33 -3.15 -8.98 4.84
N ARG A 34 -3.01 -7.71 4.43
CA ARG A 34 -3.02 -6.57 5.34
C ARG A 34 -4.40 -6.26 5.93
N GLU A 35 -5.48 -6.34 5.16
CA GLU A 35 -6.83 -6.06 5.68
C GLU A 35 -7.33 -7.15 6.65
N SER A 36 -7.08 -8.43 6.33
CA SER A 36 -7.72 -9.56 7.01
C SER A 36 -6.78 -10.41 7.88
N GLY A 37 -5.47 -10.12 7.89
CA GLY A 37 -4.47 -10.99 8.49
C GLY A 37 -4.30 -12.32 7.74
N SER A 38 -4.78 -12.41 6.50
CA SER A 38 -4.60 -13.60 5.64
C SER A 38 -3.12 -13.90 5.38
N SER A 39 -2.83 -15.16 5.06
CA SER A 39 -1.46 -15.59 4.72
C SER A 39 -0.93 -14.89 3.47
N CYS A 40 0.36 -14.54 3.49
CA CYS A 40 1.11 -14.03 2.33
C CYS A 40 1.42 -15.12 1.28
N GLY A 41 1.00 -16.38 1.51
CA GLY A 41 1.31 -17.52 0.65
C GLY A 41 0.74 -17.45 -0.78
N ASN A 42 -0.28 -16.62 -1.00
CA ASN A 42 -0.91 -16.43 -2.32
C ASN A 42 -0.20 -15.37 -3.19
N ILE A 43 0.90 -14.77 -2.71
CA ILE A 43 1.72 -13.84 -3.48
C ILE A 43 2.77 -14.65 -4.25
N ASP A 44 2.74 -14.58 -5.58
CA ASP A 44 3.64 -15.27 -6.48
C ASP A 44 5.01 -14.57 -6.54
N ASN A 45 5.02 -13.23 -6.61
CA ASN A 45 6.24 -12.44 -6.53
C ASN A 45 6.99 -12.70 -5.21
N HIS A 46 8.21 -13.23 -5.32
CA HIS A 46 9.03 -13.63 -4.19
C HIS A 46 9.31 -12.49 -3.21
N ASP A 47 9.76 -11.34 -3.72
CA ASP A 47 10.17 -10.20 -2.90
C ASP A 47 8.98 -9.52 -2.23
N LEU A 48 7.83 -9.43 -2.92
CA LEU A 48 6.61 -8.95 -2.32
C LEU A 48 6.08 -9.91 -1.25
N ARG A 49 6.17 -11.23 -1.49
CA ARG A 49 5.82 -12.25 -0.50
C ARG A 49 6.72 -12.18 0.73
N ALA A 50 8.03 -12.05 0.53
CA ALA A 50 9.00 -11.89 1.62
C ALA A 50 8.75 -10.61 2.41
N SER A 51 8.46 -9.49 1.74
CA SER A 51 8.08 -8.22 2.36
C SER A 51 6.79 -8.35 3.18
N CYS A 52 5.77 -9.01 2.64
CA CYS A 52 4.52 -9.31 3.35
C CYS A 52 4.76 -10.14 4.61
N ASN A 53 5.54 -11.23 4.50
CA ASN A 53 5.88 -12.09 5.63
C ASN A 53 6.70 -11.37 6.71
N ALA A 54 7.56 -10.43 6.31
CA ALA A 54 8.33 -9.62 7.26
C ALA A 54 7.45 -8.59 7.99
N GLU A 55 6.47 -8.01 7.28
CA GLU A 55 5.54 -7.00 7.84
C GLU A 55 4.46 -7.63 8.74
N LEU A 56 3.87 -8.76 8.34
CA LEU A 56 2.71 -9.36 9.03
C LEU A 56 3.07 -10.59 9.87
N GLY A 57 4.03 -11.40 9.41
CA GLY A 57 4.40 -12.68 10.03
C GLY A 57 5.63 -12.64 10.93
N GLY A 58 6.25 -11.46 11.11
CA GLY A 58 7.45 -11.28 11.94
C GLY A 58 8.75 -11.81 11.33
N SER A 59 8.73 -12.29 10.07
CA SER A 59 9.91 -12.79 9.36
C SER A 59 11.01 -11.72 9.21
N SER A 60 12.23 -12.15 8.91
CA SER A 60 13.33 -11.24 8.57
C SER A 60 13.15 -10.68 7.17
N CYS A 61 13.58 -9.43 6.95
CA CYS A 61 13.69 -8.83 5.62
C CYS A 61 14.80 -9.46 4.77
N GLY A 62 15.65 -10.33 5.34
CA GLY A 62 16.76 -10.98 4.64
C GLY A 62 16.37 -11.93 3.51
N ASN A 63 15.09 -12.31 3.42
CA ASN A 63 14.56 -13.14 2.32
C ASN A 63 14.10 -12.31 1.11
N ILE A 64 14.23 -10.99 1.15
CA ILE A 64 13.94 -10.11 0.01
C ILE A 64 15.22 -10.02 -0.83
N ASP A 65 15.17 -10.40 -2.10
CA ASP A 65 16.34 -10.42 -2.98
C ASP A 65 16.66 -9.01 -3.49
N ASP A 66 15.63 -8.26 -3.92
CA ASP A 66 15.78 -6.85 -4.30
C ASP A 66 16.38 -6.01 -3.17
N HIS A 67 17.50 -5.35 -3.47
CA HIS A 67 18.28 -4.60 -2.50
C HIS A 67 17.48 -3.44 -1.87
N ASP A 68 16.77 -2.69 -2.70
CA ASP A 68 16.06 -1.48 -2.30
C ASP A 68 14.82 -1.83 -1.47
N GLN A 69 14.07 -2.87 -1.87
CA GLN A 69 12.95 -3.41 -1.10
C GLN A 69 13.43 -3.98 0.24
N ARG A 70 14.57 -4.68 0.28
CA ARG A 70 15.16 -5.19 1.52
C ARG A 70 15.58 -4.05 2.44
N ALA A 71 16.25 -3.03 1.91
CA ALA A 71 16.66 -1.85 2.66
C ALA A 71 15.44 -1.10 3.22
N TYR A 72 14.40 -0.91 2.41
CA TYR A 72 13.12 -0.31 2.82
C TYR A 72 12.42 -1.12 3.92
N CYS A 73 12.35 -2.45 3.79
CA CYS A 73 11.80 -3.33 4.81
C CYS A 73 12.56 -3.20 6.15
N ASN A 74 13.90 -3.23 6.11
CA ASN A 74 14.72 -3.05 7.30
C ASN A 74 14.49 -1.67 7.93
N ALA A 75 14.48 -0.61 7.13
CA ALA A 75 14.23 0.75 7.60
C ALA A 75 12.86 0.87 8.31
N LYS A 76 11.80 0.25 7.78
CA LYS A 76 10.49 0.21 8.44
C LYS A 76 10.48 -0.60 9.74
N LYS A 77 11.20 -1.73 9.79
CA LYS A 77 11.15 -2.65 10.93
C LYS A 77 12.02 -2.22 12.11
N SER A 78 13.23 -1.72 11.84
CA SER A 78 14.22 -1.36 12.88
C SER A 78 14.45 0.15 13.04
N GLY A 79 13.75 1.00 12.27
CA GLY A 79 14.00 2.44 12.26
C GLY A 79 15.38 2.80 11.71
N SER A 80 16.00 1.90 10.95
CA SER A 80 17.29 2.13 10.32
C SER A 80 17.20 3.19 9.22
N SER A 81 18.33 3.81 8.88
CA SER A 81 18.39 4.85 7.86
C SER A 81 17.91 4.34 6.49
N CYS A 82 17.15 5.18 5.78
CA CYS A 82 16.76 4.97 4.39
C CYS A 82 17.91 5.22 3.38
N GLY A 83 19.11 5.58 3.85
CA GLY A 83 20.26 5.93 3.00
C GLY A 83 20.81 4.80 2.14
N ASN A 84 20.49 3.54 2.48
CA ASN A 84 20.88 2.36 1.69
C ASN A 84 19.90 2.01 0.57
N ILE A 85 18.88 2.84 0.32
CA ILE A 85 17.95 2.65 -0.80
C ILE A 85 18.47 3.47 -1.98
N ASP A 86 18.81 2.81 -3.09
CA ASP A 86 19.36 3.46 -4.28
C ASP A 86 18.26 4.16 -5.09
N ASN A 87 17.09 3.51 -5.25
CA ASN A 87 15.91 4.09 -5.87
C ASN A 87 15.48 5.38 -5.15
N HIS A 88 15.52 6.49 -5.88
CA HIS A 88 15.23 7.82 -5.36
C HIS A 88 13.83 7.94 -4.74
N ASP A 89 12.80 7.50 -5.46
CA ASP A 89 11.41 7.63 -5.04
C ASP A 89 11.10 6.74 -3.84
N LEU A 90 11.63 5.51 -3.81
CA LEU A 90 11.51 4.62 -2.67
C LEU A 90 12.23 5.19 -1.44
N ARG A 91 13.42 5.77 -1.62
CA ARG A 91 14.17 6.43 -0.55
C ARG A 91 13.41 7.65 -0.01
N ALA A 92 12.88 8.49 -0.90
CA ALA A 92 12.08 9.64 -0.52
C ALA A 92 10.83 9.24 0.27
N ARG A 93 10.12 8.21 -0.21
CA ARG A 93 8.99 7.61 0.50
C ARG A 93 9.37 7.09 1.88
N CYS A 94 10.46 6.33 1.98
CA CYS A 94 10.99 5.83 3.25
C CYS A 94 11.25 6.96 4.26
N ASN A 95 11.95 8.02 3.82
CA ASN A 95 12.25 9.16 4.66
C ASN A 95 10.97 9.90 5.10
N ALA A 96 9.98 10.02 4.22
CA ALA A 96 8.70 10.63 4.55
C ALA A 96 7.90 9.80 5.58
N GLU A 97 7.84 8.48 5.42
CA GLU A 97 7.19 7.56 6.37
C GLU A 97 7.87 7.56 7.74
N GLN A 98 9.18 7.81 7.82
CA GLN A 98 9.92 7.98 9.07
C GLN A 98 9.84 9.40 9.67
N GLY A 99 9.21 10.37 8.99
CA GLY A 99 9.12 11.76 9.43
C GLY A 99 10.41 12.58 9.23
N ASN A 100 11.39 12.07 8.49
CA ASN A 100 12.66 12.75 8.19
C ASN A 100 12.57 13.68 6.96
N SER A 101 11.51 13.57 6.16
CA SER A 101 11.29 14.43 4.98
C SER A 101 9.81 14.49 4.57
N SER A 102 9.48 15.18 3.47
CA SER A 102 8.12 15.20 2.92
C SER A 102 8.02 14.29 1.68
N CYS A 103 6.79 13.85 1.36
CA CYS A 103 6.50 13.12 0.12
C CYS A 103 6.76 13.96 -1.16
N GLY A 104 6.99 15.27 -1.05
CA GLY A 104 7.27 16.15 -2.19
C GLY A 104 8.58 15.83 -2.92
N ASN A 105 9.47 15.04 -2.32
CA ASN A 105 10.70 14.57 -2.94
C ASN A 105 10.53 13.31 -3.80
N ILE A 106 9.31 12.78 -3.92
CA ILE A 106 9.02 11.64 -4.81
C ILE A 106 8.67 12.21 -6.19
N ASP A 107 9.37 11.78 -7.23
CA ASP A 107 9.18 12.26 -8.61
C ASP A 107 7.94 11.64 -9.24
N ASP A 108 7.76 10.31 -9.09
CA ASP A 108 6.57 9.61 -9.58
C ASP A 108 5.28 10.15 -8.92
N HIS A 109 4.33 10.56 -9.76
CA HIS A 109 3.10 11.21 -9.33
C HIS A 109 2.24 10.32 -8.44
N ASP A 110 2.06 9.06 -8.83
CA ASP A 110 1.18 8.12 -8.15
C ASP A 110 1.78 7.66 -6.83
N GLN A 111 3.10 7.43 -6.78
CA GLN A 111 3.82 7.15 -5.55
C GLN A 111 3.80 8.35 -4.58
N ARG A 112 3.94 9.58 -5.10
CA ARG A 112 3.82 10.80 -4.29
C ARG A 112 2.41 10.96 -3.73
N ALA A 113 1.37 10.77 -4.55
CA ALA A 113 -0.02 10.82 -4.11
C ALA A 113 -0.32 9.75 -3.07
N TYR A 114 0.15 8.52 -3.28
CA TYR A 114 0.05 7.42 -2.32
C TYR A 114 0.71 7.77 -0.98
N CYS A 115 1.95 8.27 -1.01
CA CYS A 115 2.68 8.70 0.19
C CYS A 115 1.93 9.78 0.97
N ASN A 116 1.44 10.82 0.28
CA ASN A 116 0.66 11.89 0.91
C ASN A 116 -0.63 11.38 1.54
N ALA A 117 -1.27 10.38 0.92
CA ALA A 117 -2.50 9.81 1.41
C ALA A 117 -2.29 8.94 2.66
N THR A 118 -1.16 8.21 2.73
CA THR A 118 -0.86 7.28 3.83
C THR A 118 -0.12 7.93 5.00
N THR A 119 0.64 9.00 4.77
CA THR A 119 1.40 9.70 5.83
C THR A 119 0.74 11.01 6.29
N GLY A 120 0.09 11.74 5.38
CA GLY A 120 -0.46 13.08 5.62
C GLY A 120 -1.99 13.17 5.58
N GLY A 121 -2.69 12.04 5.46
CA GLY A 121 -4.15 11.99 5.47
C GLY A 121 -4.84 12.46 4.19
N SER A 122 -4.11 12.77 3.12
CA SER A 122 -4.67 13.18 1.82
C SER A 122 -5.59 12.10 1.21
N SER A 123 -6.48 12.49 0.30
CA SER A 123 -7.32 11.51 -0.43
C SER A 123 -6.49 10.65 -1.39
N CYS A 124 -6.87 9.39 -1.58
CA CYS A 124 -6.26 8.52 -2.60
C CYS A 124 -6.77 8.84 -4.02
N GLY A 125 -7.75 9.74 -4.16
CA GLY A 125 -8.36 10.11 -5.45
C GLY A 125 -7.40 10.74 -6.46
N ASN A 126 -6.25 11.25 -6.01
CA ASN A 126 -5.20 11.82 -6.87
C ASN A 126 -4.24 10.76 -7.44
N ILE A 127 -4.48 9.46 -7.21
CA ILE A 127 -3.68 8.38 -7.77
C ILE A 127 -4.33 7.95 -9.09
N ASP A 128 -3.59 8.03 -10.20
CA ASP A 128 -4.05 7.68 -11.53
C ASP A 128 -4.02 6.16 -11.75
N ASN A 129 -2.98 5.48 -11.25
CA ASN A 129 -2.92 4.02 -11.25
C ASN A 129 -4.09 3.41 -10.43
N HIS A 130 -4.94 2.67 -11.15
CA HIS A 130 -6.15 2.07 -10.59
C HIS A 130 -5.85 1.15 -9.38
N ASP A 131 -4.90 0.24 -9.51
CA ASP A 131 -4.57 -0.74 -8.47
C ASP A 131 -3.98 -0.07 -7.24
N LEU A 132 -3.08 0.90 -7.43
CA LEU A 132 -2.50 1.66 -6.34
C LEU A 132 -3.54 2.51 -5.62
N ARG A 133 -4.47 3.13 -6.36
CA ARG A 133 -5.58 3.89 -5.79
C ARG A 133 -6.49 2.99 -4.96
N THR A 134 -6.90 1.86 -5.53
CA THR A 134 -7.77 0.89 -4.85
C THR A 134 -7.10 0.34 -3.59
N ARG A 135 -5.80 0.02 -3.66
CA ARG A 135 -5.02 -0.39 -2.48
C ARG A 135 -4.96 0.71 -1.42
N CYS A 136 -4.75 1.96 -1.81
CA CYS A 136 -4.74 3.09 -0.89
C CYS A 136 -6.08 3.23 -0.15
N GLU A 137 -7.19 3.21 -0.88
CA GLU A 137 -8.54 3.34 -0.31
C GLU A 137 -8.90 2.16 0.61
N ALA A 138 -8.45 0.94 0.28
CA ALA A 138 -8.65 -0.23 1.13
C ALA A 138 -7.85 -0.12 2.45
N LEU A 139 -6.57 0.28 2.38
CA LEU A 139 -5.68 0.33 3.54
C LEU A 139 -5.90 1.54 4.47
N LYS A 140 -6.67 2.55 4.05
CA LYS A 140 -6.99 3.74 4.88
C LYS A 140 -8.23 3.58 5.76
N ARG A 141 -8.90 2.43 5.74
CA ARG A 141 -10.06 2.12 6.59
C ARG A 141 -9.63 1.76 8.01
#